data_AF-A0A9E4FKN4-F1
#
_entry.id   AF-A0A9E4FKN4-F1
#
_cell.length_a   1.000
_cell.length_b   1.000
_cell.length_c   1.000
_cell.angle_alpha   90.00
_cell.angle_beta   90.00
_cell.angle_gamma   90.00
#
_symmetry.space_group_name_H-M   'P 1'
#
loop_
_entity.id
_entity.type
_entity.pdbx_description
1 polymer ?
#
loop_
_entity_poly.entity_id
_entity_poly.type
_entity_poly.pdbx_seq_one_letter_code
_entity_poly.pdbx_strand_id
1 'polypeptide(L)'
;MEQVRVCRICGHVNPLGDRTRCSNCWSSLAEITPVTRTEGRRIARRLRLGFLRNRFFRIGFLLAAAIGFTVWGVLVFFEVGPNPPGATTDLSPSIAPETWAQSRRTPQNTGYTPHQAPNPLHFVWTYEPSRPIVTSPPIAGDHVY
;
A
#
# COMPACT_ATOMS: atom_id res chain seq x y z
N MET A 1 -41.46 -35.81 -4.58
CA MET A 1 -41.26 -34.42 -4.13
C MET A 1 -39.79 -34.09 -4.25
N GLU A 2 -39.42 -33.03 -4.98
CA GLU A 2 -38.02 -32.67 -5.22
C GLU A 2 -37.44 -31.93 -4.00
N GLN A 3 -36.42 -32.51 -3.37
CA GLN A 3 -35.74 -31.95 -2.21
C GLN A 3 -34.49 -31.18 -2.64
N VAL A 4 -34.19 -30.07 -1.97
CA VAL A 4 -33.05 -29.19 -2.28
C VAL A 4 -32.34 -28.74 -1.01
N ARG A 5 -31.06 -28.36 -1.12
CA ARG A 5 -30.30 -27.73 -0.03
C ARG A 5 -30.10 -26.24 -0.31
N VAL A 6 -30.44 -25.39 0.65
CA VAL A 6 -30.24 -23.93 0.54
C VAL A 6 -28.96 -23.54 1.27
N CYS A 7 -28.05 -22.88 0.57
CA CYS A 7 -26.83 -22.36 1.18
C CYS A 7 -27.16 -21.25 2.19
N ARG A 8 -26.71 -21.40 3.44
CA ARG A 8 -26.90 -20.40 4.51
C ARG A 8 -26.14 -19.08 4.26
N ILE A 9 -25.07 -19.13 3.48
CA ILE A 9 -24.22 -17.95 3.20
C ILE A 9 -24.76 -17.12 2.04
N CYS A 10 -25.01 -17.74 0.87
CA CYS A 10 -25.41 -17.00 -0.34
C CYS A 10 -26.88 -17.15 -0.73
N GLY A 11 -27.64 -17.98 -0.02
CA GLY A 11 -29.05 -18.26 -0.33
C GLY A 11 -29.25 -19.03 -1.64
N HIS A 12 -28.19 -19.58 -2.24
CA HIS A 12 -28.33 -20.35 -3.47
C HIS A 12 -28.97 -21.72 -3.20
N VAL A 13 -29.93 -22.10 -4.04
CA VAL A 13 -30.60 -23.40 -4.01
C VAL A 13 -29.74 -24.38 -4.80
N ASN A 14 -29.21 -25.40 -4.13
CA ASN A 14 -28.40 -26.45 -4.70
C ASN A 14 -29.24 -27.74 -4.78
N PRO A 15 -29.09 -28.54 -5.86
CA PRO A 15 -29.76 -29.84 -5.96
C PRO A 15 -29.24 -30.80 -4.87
N LEU A 16 -30.07 -31.78 -4.47
CA LEU A 16 -29.62 -32.88 -3.64
C LEU A 16 -28.70 -33.79 -4.47
N GLY A 17 -27.42 -33.85 -4.13
CA GLY A 17 -26.43 -34.71 -4.77
C GLY A 17 -25.13 -34.73 -3.97
N ASP A 18 -24.11 -35.43 -4.46
CA ASP A 18 -22.84 -35.68 -3.74
C ASP A 18 -21.97 -34.43 -3.53
N ARG A 19 -22.38 -33.27 -4.03
CA ARG A 19 -21.65 -32.02 -3.85
C ARG A 19 -21.81 -31.52 -2.41
N THR A 20 -20.71 -31.58 -1.67
CA THR A 20 -20.59 -31.05 -0.29
C THR A 20 -20.38 -29.53 -0.24
N ARG A 21 -20.32 -28.84 -1.39
CA ARG A 21 -20.08 -27.38 -1.49
C ARG A 21 -21.09 -26.67 -2.38
N CYS A 22 -21.36 -25.41 -2.07
CA CYS A 22 -22.24 -24.56 -2.85
C CYS A 22 -21.60 -24.15 -4.19
N SER A 23 -22.33 -24.28 -5.30
CA SER A 23 -21.84 -23.91 -6.63
C SER A 23 -21.56 -22.42 -6.83
N ASN A 24 -22.19 -21.53 -6.05
CA ASN A 24 -22.06 -20.08 -6.23
C ASN A 24 -21.01 -19.43 -5.32
N CYS A 25 -20.90 -19.89 -4.06
CA CYS A 25 -20.02 -19.26 -3.07
C CYS A 25 -19.03 -20.23 -2.42
N TRP A 26 -19.03 -21.49 -2.85
CA TRP A 26 -18.11 -22.54 -2.38
C TRP A 26 -18.15 -22.86 -0.89
N SER A 27 -19.11 -22.33 -0.14
CA SER A 27 -19.32 -22.68 1.27
C SER A 27 -19.72 -24.15 1.42
N SER A 28 -19.37 -24.76 2.56
CA SER A 28 -19.79 -26.12 2.91
C SER A 28 -21.32 -26.24 2.97
N LEU A 29 -21.84 -27.37 2.49
CA LEU A 29 -23.23 -27.82 2.55
C LEU A 29 -23.39 -29.09 3.41
N ALA A 30 -22.32 -29.56 4.07
CA ALA A 30 -22.28 -30.89 4.70
C ALA A 30 -23.35 -31.11 5.79
N GLU A 31 -23.72 -30.06 6.53
CA GLU A 31 -24.68 -30.13 7.65
C GLU A 31 -26.06 -29.53 7.34
N ILE A 32 -26.36 -29.27 6.06
CA ILE A 32 -27.61 -28.59 5.70
C ILE A 32 -28.72 -29.61 5.46
N THR A 33 -29.79 -29.49 6.24
CA THR A 33 -30.98 -30.32 6.12
C THR A 33 -31.64 -30.14 4.73
N PRO A 34 -32.11 -31.24 4.09
CA PRO A 34 -32.91 -31.16 2.88
C PRO A 34 -34.22 -30.43 3.17
N VAL A 35 -34.62 -29.51 2.29
CA VAL A 35 -35.88 -28.77 2.40
C VAL A 35 -36.67 -28.92 1.10
N THR A 36 -37.99 -28.81 1.17
CA THR A 36 -38.84 -28.80 -0.03
C THR A 36 -38.50 -27.60 -0.93
N ARG A 37 -38.64 -27.77 -2.25
CA ARG A 37 -38.28 -26.72 -3.22
C ARG A 37 -39.03 -25.40 -3.02
N THR A 38 -40.27 -25.45 -2.55
CA THR A 38 -41.11 -24.27 -2.27
C THR A 38 -40.60 -23.50 -1.05
N GLU A 39 -40.29 -24.21 0.02
CA GLU A 39 -39.76 -23.64 1.26
C GLU A 39 -38.31 -23.16 1.10
N GLY A 40 -37.50 -23.89 0.34
CA GLY A 40 -36.13 -23.48 0.00
C GLY A 40 -36.08 -22.18 -0.80
N ARG A 41 -37.03 -21.93 -1.71
CA ARG A 41 -37.14 -20.64 -2.43
C ARG A 41 -37.47 -19.46 -1.50
N ARG A 42 -38.28 -19.70 -0.44
CA ARG A 42 -38.64 -18.65 0.53
C ARG A 42 -37.43 -18.24 1.38
N ILE A 43 -36.66 -19.23 1.83
CA ILE A 43 -35.41 -19.01 2.60
C ILE A 43 -34.34 -18.34 1.71
N ALA A 44 -34.18 -18.82 0.47
CA ALA A 44 -33.24 -18.26 -0.49
C ALA A 44 -33.42 -16.76 -0.73
N ARG A 45 -34.67 -16.28 -0.89
CA ARG A 45 -34.94 -14.85 -1.14
C ARG A 45 -34.44 -13.94 -0.01
N ARG A 46 -34.58 -14.34 1.26
CA ARG A 46 -34.12 -13.53 2.40
C ARG A 46 -32.60 -13.39 2.43
N LEU A 47 -31.88 -14.49 2.18
CA LEU A 47 -30.42 -14.52 2.29
C LEU A 47 -29.70 -13.91 1.08
N ARG A 48 -30.29 -14.03 -0.11
CA ARG A 48 -29.64 -13.64 -1.37
C ARG A 48 -29.38 -12.13 -1.48
N LEU A 49 -30.30 -11.31 -0.96
CA LEU A 49 -30.17 -9.84 -1.01
C LEU A 49 -28.98 -9.36 -0.17
N GLY A 50 -28.82 -9.86 1.06
CA GLY A 50 -27.70 -9.51 1.92
C GLY A 50 -26.36 -9.94 1.33
N PHE A 51 -26.29 -11.16 0.79
CA PHE A 51 -25.08 -11.68 0.16
C PHE A 51 -24.69 -10.88 -1.10
N LEU A 52 -25.65 -10.59 -1.99
CA LEU A 52 -25.38 -9.80 -3.19
C LEU A 52 -24.91 -8.40 -2.81
N ARG A 53 -25.60 -7.74 -1.87
CA ARG A 53 -25.20 -6.42 -1.36
C ARG A 53 -23.77 -6.43 -0.84
N ASN A 54 -23.42 -7.37 0.03
CA ASN A 54 -22.07 -7.46 0.60
C ASN A 54 -21.01 -7.82 -0.46
N ARG A 55 -21.37 -8.64 -1.45
CA ARG A 55 -20.50 -8.97 -2.58
C ARG A 55 -20.23 -7.75 -3.45
N PHE A 56 -21.25 -6.96 -3.77
CA PHE A 56 -21.08 -5.72 -4.52
C PHE A 56 -20.23 -4.70 -3.77
N PHE A 57 -20.45 -4.51 -2.46
CA PHE A 57 -19.61 -3.64 -1.66
C PHE A 57 -18.15 -4.11 -1.60
N ARG A 58 -17.91 -5.41 -1.40
CA ARG A 58 -16.54 -5.96 -1.38
C ARG A 58 -15.82 -5.78 -2.71
N ILE A 59 -16.49 -6.12 -3.83
CA ILE A 59 -15.90 -5.95 -5.16
C ILE A 59 -15.68 -4.47 -5.47
N GLY A 60 -16.65 -3.61 -5.17
CA GLY A 60 -16.55 -2.17 -5.34
C GLY A 60 -15.40 -1.57 -4.53
N PHE A 61 -15.23 -2.00 -3.27
CA PHE A 61 -14.10 -1.57 -2.43
C PHE A 61 -12.75 -2.01 -3.02
N LEU A 62 -12.62 -3.27 -3.44
CA LEU A 62 -11.38 -3.76 -4.05
C LEU A 62 -11.04 -3.02 -5.36
N LEU A 63 -12.04 -2.74 -6.20
CA LEU A 63 -11.85 -1.95 -7.41
C LEU A 63 -11.46 -0.51 -7.08
N ALA A 64 -12.14 0.13 -6.13
CA ALA A 64 -11.81 1.49 -5.70
C ALA A 64 -10.39 1.57 -5.13
N ALA A 65 -9.98 0.58 -4.32
CA ALA A 65 -8.62 0.50 -3.80
C ALA A 65 -7.59 0.33 -4.93
N ALA A 66 -7.84 -0.59 -5.87
CA ALA A 66 -6.95 -0.79 -7.02
C ALA A 66 -6.81 0.48 -7.87
N ILE A 67 -7.91 1.19 -8.15
CA ILE A 67 -7.90 2.46 -8.87
C ILE A 67 -7.12 3.52 -8.07
N GLY A 68 -7.38 3.64 -6.76
CA GLY A 68 -6.69 4.57 -5.89
C GLY A 68 -5.16 4.34 -5.88
N PHE A 69 -4.72 3.10 -5.73
CA PHE A 69 -3.30 2.74 -5.80
C PHE A 69 -2.70 3.03 -7.18
N THR A 70 -3.45 2.79 -8.25
CA THR A 70 -2.99 3.06 -9.62
C THR A 70 -2.81 4.57 -9.84
N VAL A 71 -3.81 5.37 -9.46
CA VAL A 71 -3.76 6.84 -9.56
C VAL A 71 -2.61 7.38 -8.71
N TRP A 72 -2.49 6.93 -7.46
CA TRP A 72 -1.39 7.33 -6.59
C TRP A 72 -0.02 6.99 -7.17
N GLY A 73 0.16 5.77 -7.70
CA GLY A 73 1.40 5.34 -8.34
C GLY A 73 1.77 6.20 -9.55
N VAL A 74 0.80 6.55 -10.39
CA VAL A 74 1.01 7.47 -11.53
C VAL A 74 1.45 8.84 -11.03
N LEU A 75 0.78 9.41 -10.03
CA LEU A 75 1.13 10.74 -9.51
C LEU A 75 2.55 10.78 -8.94
N VAL A 76 2.96 9.74 -8.22
CA VAL A 76 4.32 9.64 -7.64
C VAL A 76 5.37 9.42 -8.74
N PHE A 77 5.11 8.53 -9.68
CA PHE A 77 6.10 8.17 -10.71
C PHE A 77 6.35 9.29 -11.72
N PHE A 78 5.32 10.08 -12.03
CA PHE A 78 5.42 11.22 -12.94
C PHE A 78 5.64 12.56 -12.22
N GLU A 79 5.93 12.53 -10.91
CA GLU A 79 6.15 13.73 -10.08
C GLU A 79 5.05 14.79 -10.27
N VAL A 80 3.80 14.34 -10.44
CA VAL A 80 2.62 15.22 -10.63
C VAL A 80 2.26 15.81 -9.26
N GLY A 81 3.07 16.75 -8.82
CA GLY A 81 2.89 17.55 -7.62
C GLY A 81 2.90 19.05 -7.96
N PRO A 82 2.64 19.93 -6.97
CA PRO A 82 2.91 21.33 -7.16
C PRO A 82 4.38 21.50 -7.51
N ASN A 83 4.65 22.00 -8.72
CA ASN A 83 6.02 22.32 -9.12
C ASN A 83 6.59 23.29 -8.08
N PRO A 84 7.76 23.01 -7.50
CA PRO A 84 8.43 23.98 -6.66
C PRO A 84 8.60 25.28 -7.47
N PRO A 85 8.59 26.45 -6.81
CA PRO A 85 8.91 27.69 -7.50
C PRO A 85 10.25 27.51 -8.22
N GLY A 86 10.34 28.03 -9.44
CA GLY A 86 11.59 28.02 -10.19
C GLY A 86 12.72 28.62 -9.34
N ALA A 87 13.94 28.13 -9.53
CA ALA A 87 15.10 28.66 -8.85
C ALA A 87 15.16 30.18 -9.06
N THR A 88 15.24 30.94 -7.97
CA THR A 88 15.36 32.40 -8.02
C THR A 88 16.77 32.85 -8.42
N THR A 89 17.73 31.93 -8.40
CA THR A 89 19.15 32.16 -8.70
C THR A 89 19.77 30.90 -9.33
N ASP A 90 20.78 31.08 -10.19
CA ASP A 90 21.56 29.98 -10.76
C ASP A 90 22.70 29.48 -9.85
N LEU A 91 22.69 29.89 -8.58
CA LEU A 91 23.71 29.50 -7.61
C LEU A 91 23.37 28.11 -7.06
N SER A 92 24.22 27.13 -7.36
CA SER A 92 24.18 25.80 -6.76
C SER A 92 25.28 25.65 -5.72
N PRO A 93 25.02 24.99 -4.57
CA PRO A 93 26.08 24.66 -3.61
C PRO A 93 27.21 23.87 -4.27
N SER A 94 28.44 24.16 -3.86
CA SER A 94 29.63 23.48 -4.41
C SER A 94 29.61 21.99 -4.10
N ILE A 95 29.96 21.19 -5.11
CA ILE A 95 30.17 19.74 -5.01
C ILE A 95 31.67 19.36 -5.03
N ALA A 96 32.54 20.30 -4.65
CA ALA A 96 33.98 20.04 -4.58
C ALA A 96 34.33 18.91 -3.58
N PRO A 97 35.53 18.27 -3.70
CA PRO A 97 35.94 17.12 -2.89
C PRO A 97 35.92 17.35 -1.37
N GLU A 98 36.09 18.60 -0.94
CA GLU A 98 36.19 19.02 0.48
C GLU A 98 34.96 19.84 0.91
N THR A 99 33.84 19.67 0.21
CA THR A 99 32.63 20.44 0.48
C THR A 99 31.41 19.55 0.51
N TRP A 100 30.63 19.71 1.57
CA TRP A 100 29.33 19.12 1.78
C TRP A 100 28.33 20.22 2.14
N ALA A 101 28.14 21.16 1.22
CA ALA A 101 27.42 22.41 1.47
C ALA A 101 25.89 22.24 1.61
N GLN A 102 25.35 21.06 1.31
CA GLN A 102 23.92 20.77 1.43
C GLN A 102 23.64 19.35 1.88
N SER A 103 22.43 19.13 2.41
CA SER A 103 21.94 17.79 2.73
C SER A 103 22.05 16.89 1.51
N ARG A 104 22.56 15.67 1.73
CA ARG A 104 22.82 14.67 0.68
C ARG A 104 23.67 15.19 -0.50
N ARG A 105 24.53 16.19 -0.29
CA ARG A 105 25.59 16.71 -1.18
C ARG A 105 25.16 17.26 -2.55
N THR A 106 24.37 16.52 -3.32
CA THR A 106 24.02 16.85 -4.71
C THR A 106 22.62 17.43 -4.80
N PRO A 107 22.32 18.29 -5.79
CA PRO A 107 20.97 18.81 -6.02
C PRO A 107 19.92 17.71 -6.18
N GLN A 108 20.32 16.52 -6.65
CA GLN A 108 19.48 15.32 -6.80
C GLN A 108 19.34 14.52 -5.50
N ASN A 109 19.83 15.02 -4.36
CA ASN A 109 19.70 14.37 -3.05
C ASN A 109 20.27 12.94 -3.00
N THR A 110 21.40 12.69 -3.67
CA THR A 110 21.97 11.33 -3.82
C THR A 110 22.91 10.92 -2.69
N GLY A 111 23.54 11.89 -2.00
CA GLY A 111 24.62 11.63 -1.03
C GLY A 111 25.91 11.10 -1.67
N TYR A 112 25.99 11.08 -3.00
CA TYR A 112 27.13 10.51 -3.71
C TYR A 112 28.36 11.41 -3.64
N THR A 113 29.54 10.84 -3.40
CA THR A 113 30.85 11.45 -3.65
C THR A 113 31.69 10.50 -4.51
N PRO A 114 32.39 10.99 -5.56
CA PRO A 114 33.28 10.15 -6.36
C PRO A 114 34.59 9.83 -5.62
N HIS A 115 34.88 10.52 -4.51
CA HIS A 115 36.08 10.33 -3.73
C HIS A 115 35.92 9.15 -2.78
N GLN A 116 36.97 8.35 -2.66
CA GLN A 116 37.00 7.26 -1.70
C GLN A 116 36.87 7.82 -0.28
N ALA A 117 35.93 7.27 0.49
CA ALA A 117 35.76 7.66 1.88
C ALA A 117 37.04 7.29 2.68
N PRO A 118 37.53 8.18 3.56
CA PRO A 118 38.61 7.82 4.46
C PRO A 118 38.17 6.68 5.38
N ASN A 119 39.11 5.81 5.76
CA ASN A 119 38.89 4.75 6.75
C ASN A 119 39.57 5.13 8.07
N PRO A 120 38.93 5.94 8.94
CA PRO A 120 39.54 6.40 10.17
C PRO A 120 39.68 5.23 11.16
N LEU A 121 40.90 4.97 11.61
CA LEU A 121 41.18 3.99 12.68
C LEU A 121 40.90 4.58 14.08
N HIS A 122 40.88 5.91 14.21
CA HIS A 122 40.72 6.62 15.47
C HIS A 122 39.87 7.89 15.30
N PHE A 123 39.21 8.32 16.38
CA PHE A 123 38.51 9.60 16.43
C PHE A 123 39.51 10.75 16.56
N VAL A 124 39.41 11.76 15.70
CA VAL A 124 40.26 12.96 15.76
C VAL A 124 39.77 13.94 16.83
N TRP A 125 38.45 14.08 16.95
CA TRP A 125 37.80 14.93 17.94
C TRP A 125 36.35 14.49 18.15
N THR A 126 35.71 15.03 19.19
CA THR A 126 34.29 14.83 19.48
C THR A 126 33.70 16.15 19.95
N TYR A 127 32.47 16.43 19.55
CA TYR A 127 31.72 17.61 19.96
C TYR A 127 30.40 17.17 20.60
N GLU A 128 30.10 17.71 21.78
CA GLU A 128 28.87 17.43 22.50
C GLU A 128 27.88 18.58 22.31
N PRO A 129 26.82 18.41 21.49
CA PRO A 129 25.88 19.48 21.22
C PRO A 129 24.94 19.66 22.43
N SER A 130 24.60 20.91 22.75
CA SER A 130 23.63 21.22 23.82
C SER A 130 22.19 20.78 23.50
N ARG A 131 21.93 20.38 22.25
CA ARG A 131 20.64 19.87 21.75
C ARG A 131 20.86 18.71 20.79
N PRO A 132 19.86 17.81 20.62
CA PRO A 132 19.96 16.73 19.64
C PRO A 132 20.18 17.24 18.21
N ILE A 133 21.15 16.65 17.52
CA ILE A 133 21.38 16.87 16.09
C ILE A 133 20.41 15.96 15.31
N VAL A 134 19.57 16.56 14.46
CA VAL A 134 18.52 15.85 13.69
C VAL A 134 18.89 15.60 12.22
N THR A 135 20.01 16.18 11.76
CA THR A 135 20.49 16.09 10.37
C THR A 135 22.01 16.00 10.33
N SER A 136 22.58 15.40 9.29
CA SER A 136 24.02 15.47 9.05
C SER A 136 24.49 16.93 8.90
N PRO A 137 25.61 17.33 9.51
CA PRO A 137 26.11 18.70 9.43
C PRO A 137 26.65 19.01 8.03
N PRO A 138 26.48 20.24 7.51
CA PRO A 138 27.17 20.67 6.32
C PRO A 138 28.65 21.00 6.60
N ILE A 139 29.48 20.79 5.59
CA ILE A 139 30.93 21.02 5.63
C ILE A 139 31.31 21.99 4.53
N ALA A 140 32.06 23.04 4.85
CA ALA A 140 32.62 23.94 3.85
C ALA A 140 34.04 24.36 4.26
N GLY A 141 35.03 23.96 3.45
CA GLY A 141 36.43 24.09 3.83
C GLY A 141 36.70 23.33 5.14
N ASP A 142 37.36 24.00 6.08
CA ASP A 142 37.74 23.44 7.38
C ASP A 142 36.66 23.57 8.47
N HIS A 143 35.43 23.93 8.09
CA HIS A 143 34.34 24.18 9.02
C HIS A 143 33.22 23.14 8.91
N VAL A 144 32.73 22.70 10.08
CA VAL A 144 31.54 21.87 10.26
C VAL A 144 30.48 22.73 10.95
N TYR A 145 29.28 22.82 10.39
CA TYR A 145 28.19 23.68 10.86
C TYR A 145 27.06 22.92 11.53
#